data_AF-A0A7V0TSZ8-F1
#
_entry.id   AF-A0A7V0TSZ8-F1
#
_cell.length_a   1.000
_cell.length_b   1.000
_cell.length_c   1.000
_cell.angle_alpha   90.00
_cell.angle_beta   90.00
_cell.angle_gamma   90.00
#
_symmetry.space_group_name_H-M   'P 1'
#
loop_
_entity.id
_entity.type
_entity.pdbx_description
1 polymer ?
#
loop_
_entity_poly.entity_id
_entity_poly.type
_entity_poly.pdbx_seq_one_letter_code
_entity_poly.pdbx_strand_id
1 'polypeptide(L)'
;MENRFAGLNAPETPEFRQKFKVVFSVVLIVFTLLLMRLCYLQVIKATELRERSENNTVRFRKIPPMRGIIMDRNGVVLADNLPSFDIVYMPGTTEDNEQLISRLQ
;
A
#
# COMPACT_ATOMS: atom_id res chain seq x y z
N MET A 1 -52.19 27.66 -35.67
CA MET A 1 -50.93 27.28 -35.02
C MET A 1 -51.13 25.89 -34.47
N GLU A 2 -50.64 24.87 -35.17
CA GLU A 2 -50.85 23.47 -34.83
C GLU A 2 -49.87 23.06 -33.72
N ASN A 3 -50.40 22.56 -32.62
CA ASN A 3 -49.61 22.19 -31.45
C ASN A 3 -48.83 20.90 -31.70
N ARG A 4 -47.60 21.05 -32.20
CA ARG A 4 -46.64 19.94 -32.46
C ARG A 4 -46.16 19.20 -31.20
N PHE A 5 -46.66 19.56 -30.02
CA PHE A 5 -46.27 19.00 -28.73
C PHE A 5 -47.18 17.87 -28.23
N ALA A 6 -48.22 17.50 -28.97
CA ALA A 6 -49.14 16.41 -28.58
C ALA A 6 -48.53 15.00 -28.68
N GLY A 7 -47.32 14.85 -29.25
CA GLY A 7 -46.62 13.57 -29.41
C GLY A 7 -45.67 13.18 -28.26
N LEU A 8 -45.54 14.01 -27.22
CA LEU A 8 -44.61 13.75 -26.10
C LEU A 8 -45.24 12.92 -24.96
N ASN A 9 -46.52 12.58 -25.06
CA ASN A 9 -47.25 11.75 -24.10
C ASN A 9 -47.63 10.39 -24.71
N ALA A 10 -46.67 9.72 -25.35
CA ALA A 10 -46.88 8.34 -25.75
C ALA A 10 -47.06 7.50 -24.46
N PRO A 11 -48.15 6.72 -24.32
CA PRO A 11 -48.32 5.89 -23.14
C PRO A 11 -47.15 4.90 -23.06
N GLU A 12 -46.39 4.99 -21.97
CA GLU A 12 -45.33 4.07 -21.60
C GLU A 12 -45.87 2.64 -21.75
N THR A 13 -45.46 1.93 -22.81
CA THR A 13 -45.97 0.58 -23.01
C THR A 13 -45.55 -0.29 -21.81
N PRO A 14 -46.44 -1.14 -21.27
CA PRO A 14 -46.15 -1.91 -20.06
C PRO A 14 -44.91 -2.81 -20.22
N GLU A 15 -44.59 -3.20 -21.45
CA GLU A 15 -43.36 -3.91 -21.79
C GLU A 15 -42.08 -3.11 -21.49
N PHE A 16 -42.07 -1.80 -21.74
CA PHE A 16 -40.90 -0.96 -21.50
C PHE A 16 -40.59 -0.87 -19.99
N ARG A 17 -41.62 -0.69 -19.16
CA ARG A 17 -41.48 -0.68 -17.70
C ARG A 17 -40.99 -2.02 -17.14
N GLN A 18 -41.43 -3.14 -17.71
CA GLN A 18 -40.99 -4.47 -17.27
C GLN A 18 -39.51 -4.72 -17.63
N LYS A 19 -39.11 -4.40 -18.88
CA LYS A 19 -37.73 -4.52 -19.34
C LYS A 19 -36.79 -3.63 -18.50
N PHE A 20 -37.21 -2.41 -18.21
CA PHE A 20 -36.44 -1.48 -17.36
C PHE A 20 -36.26 -2.02 -15.94
N LYS A 21 -37.32 -2.58 -15.31
CA LYS A 21 -37.22 -3.18 -13.98
C LYS A 21 -36.25 -4.36 -13.93
N VAL A 22 -36.23 -5.20 -14.96
CA VAL A 22 -35.30 -6.34 -15.05
C VAL A 22 -33.85 -5.87 -15.20
N VAL A 23 -33.59 -4.89 -16.07
CA VAL A 23 -32.24 -4.34 -16.22
C VAL A 23 -31.79 -3.67 -14.93
N PHE A 24 -32.67 -2.88 -14.29
CA PHE A 24 -32.36 -2.21 -13.04
C PHE A 24 -32.06 -3.19 -11.91
N SER A 25 -32.82 -4.29 -11.78
CA SER A 25 -32.56 -5.31 -10.76
C SER A 25 -31.21 -6.01 -10.98
N VAL A 26 -30.86 -6.32 -12.24
CA VAL A 26 -29.55 -6.90 -12.58
C VAL A 26 -28.41 -5.96 -12.20
N VAL A 27 -28.52 -4.67 -12.56
CA VAL A 27 -27.52 -3.67 -12.19
C VAL A 27 -27.37 -3.57 -10.67
N LEU A 28 -28.48 -3.56 -9.94
CA LEU A 28 -28.47 -3.50 -8.48
C LEU A 28 -27.75 -4.71 -7.87
N ILE A 29 -28.03 -5.92 -8.35
CA ILE A 29 -27.36 -7.15 -7.90
C ILE A 29 -25.84 -7.07 -8.14
N VAL A 30 -25.41 -6.62 -9.32
CA VAL A 30 -23.98 -6.47 -9.65
C VAL A 30 -23.31 -5.48 -8.71
N PHE A 31 -23.93 -4.32 -8.48
CA PHE A 31 -23.40 -3.32 -7.56
C PHE A 31 -23.33 -3.84 -6.11
N THR A 32 -24.33 -4.58 -5.64
CA THR A 32 -24.31 -5.20 -4.32
C THR A 32 -23.15 -6.18 -4.19
N LEU A 33 -22.89 -7.00 -5.20
CA LEU A 33 -21.75 -7.93 -5.21
C LEU A 33 -20.41 -7.17 -5.16
N LEU A 34 -20.26 -6.09 -5.93
CA LEU A 34 -19.07 -5.25 -5.91
C LEU A 34 -18.86 -4.59 -4.54
N LEU A 35 -19.92 -4.07 -3.91
CA LEU A 35 -19.86 -3.48 -2.58
C LEU A 35 -19.47 -4.51 -1.51
N MET A 36 -20.03 -5.73 -1.59
CA MET A 36 -19.64 -6.83 -0.70
C MET A 36 -18.16 -7.17 -0.87
N ARG A 37 -17.67 -7.25 -2.12
CA ARG A 37 -16.26 -7.51 -2.42
C ARG A 37 -15.35 -6.40 -1.89
N LEU A 38 -15.77 -5.15 -2.03
CA LEU A 38 -15.05 -3.99 -1.52
C LEU A 38 -14.96 -4.03 0.01
N CYS A 39 -16.09 -4.31 0.68
CA CYS A 39 -16.14 -4.46 2.13
C CYS A 39 -15.24 -5.61 2.62
N TYR A 40 -15.23 -6.75 1.93
CA TYR A 40 -14.30 -7.85 2.22
C TYR A 40 -12.83 -7.40 2.18
N LEU A 41 -12.44 -6.64 1.14
CA LEU A 41 -11.07 -6.12 1.01
C LEU A 41 -10.74 -5.10 2.11
N GLN A 42 -11.71 -4.26 2.49
CA GLN A 42 -11.52 -3.21 3.49
C GLN A 42 -11.65 -3.68 4.95
N VAL A 43 -12.32 -4.80 5.23
CA VAL A 43 -12.50 -5.28 6.61
C VAL A 43 -11.53 -6.42 6.91
N ILE A 44 -11.49 -7.43 6.04
CA ILE A 44 -10.69 -8.65 6.28
C ILE A 44 -9.25 -8.45 5.84
N LYS A 45 -9.03 -7.82 4.67
CA LYS A 45 -7.68 -7.62 4.14
C LYS A 45 -7.06 -6.26 4.47
N ALA A 46 -7.77 -5.37 5.16
CA ALA A 46 -7.23 -4.04 5.44
C ALA A 46 -6.00 -4.06 6.34
N THR A 47 -5.97 -4.94 7.35
CA THR A 47 -4.81 -5.08 8.25
C THR A 47 -3.59 -5.59 7.47
N GLU A 48 -3.77 -6.64 6.67
CA GLU A 48 -2.72 -7.21 5.81
C GLU A 48 -2.22 -6.21 4.75
N LEU A 49 -3.11 -5.45 4.10
CA LEU A 49 -2.73 -4.43 3.13
C LEU A 49 -2.01 -3.26 3.79
N ARG A 50 -2.41 -2.88 5.01
CA ARG A 50 -1.77 -1.81 5.77
C ARG A 50 -0.36 -2.22 6.21
N GLU A 51 -0.19 -3.45 6.71
CA GLU A 51 1.12 -4.02 7.03
C GLU A 51 2.02 -4.12 5.79
N ARG A 52 1.48 -4.59 4.66
CA ARG A 52 2.21 -4.61 3.38
C ARG A 52 2.58 -3.21 2.90
N SER A 53 1.74 -2.20 3.14
CA SER A 53 2.04 -0.80 2.81
C SER A 53 3.15 -0.23 3.69
N GLU A 54 3.14 -0.52 4.99
CA GLU A 54 4.20 -0.10 5.92
C GLU A 54 5.54 -0.76 5.54
N ASN A 55 5.51 -2.06 5.21
CA ASN A 55 6.67 -2.81 4.74
C ASN A 55 7.14 -2.40 3.33
N ASN A 56 6.27 -1.81 2.50
CA ASN A 56 6.62 -1.25 1.20
C ASN A 56 7.25 0.16 1.29
N THR A 57 7.50 0.68 2.48
CA THR A 57 8.32 1.87 2.63
C THR A 57 9.72 1.56 2.12
N VAL A 58 10.08 2.13 0.96
CA VAL A 58 11.39 2.02 0.34
C VAL A 58 12.44 2.52 1.34
N ARG A 59 13.00 1.61 2.13
CA ARG A 59 14.17 1.90 2.94
C ARG A 59 15.33 2.01 1.97
N PHE A 60 15.72 3.24 1.65
CA PHE A 60 16.98 3.52 0.98
C PHE A 60 18.14 3.02 1.85
N ARG A 61 18.53 1.75 1.71
CA ARG A 61 19.84 1.29 2.15
C ARG A 61 20.85 1.87 1.19
N LYS A 62 21.43 3.01 1.56
CA LYS A 62 22.70 3.44 0.97
C LYS A 62 23.72 2.38 1.36
N ILE A 63 24.15 1.58 0.39
CA ILE A 63 25.33 0.74 0.55
C ILE A 63 26.51 1.71 0.39
N PRO A 64 27.24 2.07 1.46
CA PRO A 64 28.39 2.92 1.31
C PRO A 64 29.40 2.19 0.41
N PRO A 65 29.96 2.84 -0.62
CA PRO A 65 31.04 2.24 -1.39
C PRO A 65 32.24 2.03 -0.45
N MET A 66 32.91 0.88 -0.57
CA MET A 66 34.17 0.66 0.14
C MET A 66 35.20 1.70 -0.33
N ARG A 67 35.88 2.36 0.62
CA ARG A 67 36.94 3.32 0.32
C ARG A 67 38.17 2.55 -0.20
N GLY A 68 38.80 3.04 -1.27
CA GLY A 68 40.03 2.45 -1.80
C GLY A 68 41.19 2.57 -0.81
N ILE A 69 42.09 1.59 -0.82
CA ILE A 69 43.31 1.56 0.00
C ILE A 69 44.30 2.55 -0.61
N ILE A 70 44.88 3.43 0.21
CA ILE A 70 45.92 4.38 -0.23
C ILE A 70 47.28 3.73 0.02
N MET A 71 48.04 3.50 -1.04
CA MET A 71 49.39 2.92 -0.99
C MET A 71 50.43 3.97 -1.42
N ASP A 72 51.59 3.96 -0.77
CA ASP A 72 52.78 4.70 -1.23
C ASP A 72 53.39 4.03 -2.48
N ARG A 73 54.28 4.74 -3.19
CA ARG A 73 55.04 4.25 -4.35
C ARG A 73 55.82 2.95 -4.10
N ASN A 74 56.08 2.63 -2.84
CA ASN A 74 56.79 1.43 -2.39
C ASN A 74 55.83 0.28 -2.03
N GLY A 75 54.53 0.41 -2.30
CA GLY A 75 53.51 -0.60 -1.97
C GLY A 75 53.12 -0.67 -0.49
N VAL A 76 53.60 0.26 0.33
CA VAL A 76 53.25 0.34 1.76
C VAL A 76 51.89 1.01 1.91
N VAL A 77 50.96 0.35 2.61
CA VAL A 77 49.62 0.86 2.90
C VAL A 77 49.71 2.01 3.91
N LEU A 78 49.23 3.19 3.53
CA LEU A 78 49.20 4.40 4.38
C LEU A 78 47.82 4.62 5.02
N ALA A 79 46.74 4.19 4.36
CA ALA A 79 45.39 4.24 4.92
C ALA A 79 44.57 3.05 4.42
N ASP A 80 44.01 2.30 5.37
CA ASP A 80 43.12 1.16 5.15
C ASP A 80 41.73 1.44 5.75
N ASN A 81 40.71 0.76 5.24
CA ASN A 81 39.34 0.86 5.73
C ASN A 81 39.12 -0.20 6.81
N LEU A 82 39.42 0.11 8.08
CA LEU A 82 39.08 -0.77 9.18
C LEU A 82 37.57 -0.73 9.45
N PRO A 83 36.90 -1.89 9.60
CA PRO A 83 35.49 -1.92 9.98
C PRO A 83 35.32 -1.34 11.39
N SER A 84 34.61 -0.20 11.51
CA SER A 84 34.13 0.30 12.79
C SER A 84 32.84 -0.42 13.16
N PHE A 85 32.81 -1.08 14.31
CA PHE A 85 31.61 -1.71 14.84
C PHE A 85 30.88 -0.69 15.72
N ASP A 86 29.95 0.05 15.12
CA ASP A 86 29.11 0.97 15.87
C ASP A 86 27.87 0.22 16.40
N ILE A 87 27.71 0.18 17.71
CA ILE A 87 26.51 -0.38 18.36
C ILE A 87 25.41 0.66 18.25
N VAL A 88 24.46 0.46 17.33
CA VAL A 88 23.29 1.33 17.16
C VAL A 88 22.09 0.68 17.85
N TYR A 89 21.71 1.23 19.01
CA TYR A 89 20.50 0.84 19.75
C TYR A 89 19.32 1.73 19.33
N MET A 90 18.25 1.14 18.82
CA MET A 90 17.02 1.87 18.47
C MET A 90 15.90 1.47 19.43
N PRO A 91 15.63 2.26 20.48
CA PRO A 91 14.60 1.96 21.46
C PRO A 91 13.22 2.19 20.84
N GLY A 92 12.56 1.09 20.43
CA GLY A 92 11.23 1.17 19.82
C GLY A 92 10.50 -0.15 19.65
N THR A 93 11.08 -1.29 20.03
CA THR A 93 10.37 -2.58 20.00
C THR A 93 10.95 -3.49 21.08
N THR A 94 10.12 -3.77 22.09
CA THR A 94 10.30 -4.66 23.25
C THR A 94 10.70 -4.03 24.59
N GLU A 95 10.06 -4.58 25.63
CA GLU A 95 9.84 -4.04 26.97
C GLU A 95 11.01 -4.18 27.95
N ASP A 96 12.15 -4.74 27.54
CA ASP A 96 13.22 -5.12 28.47
C ASP A 96 14.51 -4.32 28.23
N ASN A 97 14.41 -3.00 28.41
CA ASN A 97 15.55 -2.08 28.32
C ASN A 97 16.58 -2.32 29.44
N GLU A 98 16.16 -2.82 30.61
CA GLU A 98 17.03 -2.97 31.77
C GLU A 98 17.95 -4.20 31.68
N GLN A 99 17.50 -5.29 31.04
CA GLN A 99 18.30 -6.51 30.90
C GLN A 99 19.45 -6.36 29.88
N LEU A 100 19.32 -5.46 28.90
CA LEU A 100 20.36 -5.23 27.89
C LEU A 100 21.55 -4.42 28.43
N ILE A 101 21.32 -3.51 29.39
CA ILE A 101 22.39 -2.69 29.97
C ILE A 101 23.32 -3.50 30.87
N SER A 102 22.81 -4.54 31.54
CA SER A 102 23.64 -5.39 32.43
C SER A 102 24.62 -6.32 31.69
N ARG A 103 24.45 -6.54 30.39
CA ARG A 103 25.35 -7.40 29.58
C ARG A 103 26.46 -6.64 28.85
N LEU A 104 26.46 -5.31 28.94
CA LEU A 104 27.44 -4.43 28.28
C LEU A 104 28.43 -3.78 29.27
N GLN A 105 28.31 -4.09 30.56
CA GLN A 105 29.35 -3.82 31.57
C GLN A 105 30.35 -4.97 31.62
#